data_AF-A0A7V5S7Y6-F1
#
_entry.id   AF-A0A7V5S7Y6-F1
#
_cell.length_a   1.000
_cell.length_b   1.000
_cell.length_c   1.000
_cell.angle_alpha   90.00
_cell.angle_beta   90.00
_cell.angle_gamma   90.00
#
_symmetry.space_group_name_H-M   'P 1'
#
loop_
_entity.id
_entity.type
_entity.pdbx_description
1 polymer ?
#
loop_
_entity_poly.entity_id
_entity_poly.type
_entity_poly.pdbx_seq_one_letter_code
_entity_poly.pdbx_strand_id
1 'polypeptide(L)' 'MAYVSKKDLIDKLNPLLDDLMEQRNDLETAWDEMDRESIEDLLDRMERTIHQMRTAIDEAKD' A
#
# COMPACT_ATOMS: atom_id res chain seq x y z
N MET A 1 -24.24 -4.72 -11.58
CA MET A 1 -22.89 -4.18 -11.34
C MET A 1 -23.01 -3.23 -10.17
N ALA A 2 -22.42 -3.58 -9.03
CA ALA A 2 -22.45 -2.71 -7.87
C ALA A 2 -21.38 -1.63 -8.10
N TYR A 3 -21.81 -0.43 -8.49
CA TYR A 3 -20.91 0.72 -8.56
C TYR A 3 -20.31 0.94 -7.17
N VAL A 4 -19.00 0.73 -7.04
CA VAL A 4 -18.27 1.15 -5.84
C VAL A 4 -18.38 2.67 -5.78
N SER A 5 -18.99 3.21 -4.73
CA SER A 5 -19.14 4.65 -4.63
C SER A 5 -17.77 5.29 -4.41
N LYS A 6 -17.61 6.56 -4.81
CA LYS A 6 -16.39 7.32 -4.52
C LYS A 6 -16.01 7.27 -3.03
N LYS A 7 -17.00 7.19 -2.14
CA LYS A 7 -16.78 7.05 -0.70
C LYS A 7 -16.19 5.69 -0.35
N ASP A 8 -16.75 4.61 -0.86
CA ASP A 8 -16.24 3.25 -0.60
C ASP A 8 -14.81 3.06 -1.14
N LEU A 9 -14.48 3.70 -2.27
CA LEU A 9 -13.12 3.73 -2.79
C LEU A 9 -12.17 4.47 -1.86
N ILE A 10 -12.57 5.64 -1.35
CA ILE A 10 -11.77 6.41 -0.38
C ILE A 10 -11.58 5.61 0.91
N ASP A 11 -12.65 4.97 1.40
CA ASP A 11 -12.62 4.16 2.62
C ASP A 11 -11.70 2.93 2.47
N LYS A 12 -11.58 2.38 1.25
CA LYS A 12 -10.61 1.31 0.92
C LYS A 12 -9.17 1.82 0.75
N LEU A 13 -8.98 3.00 0.15
CA LEU A 13 -7.63 3.51 -0.19
C LEU A 13 -6.92 4.17 0.99
N ASN A 14 -7.63 4.87 1.88
CA ASN A 14 -7.03 5.53 3.04
C ASN A 14 -6.18 4.57 3.92
N PRO A 15 -6.68 3.40 4.34
CA PRO A 15 -5.87 2.50 5.17
C PRO A 15 -4.65 1.94 4.41
N LEU A 16 -4.74 1.77 3.09
CA LEU A 16 -3.61 1.33 2.27
C LEU A 16 -2.54 2.43 2.12
N LEU A 17 -2.96 3.69 2.09
CA LEU A 17 -2.06 4.84 2.11
C LEU A 17 -1.35 4.95 3.47
N ASP A 18 -2.09 4.77 4.57
CA ASP A 18 -1.51 4.79 5.92
C ASP A 18 -0.46 3.68 6.09
N ASP A 19 -0.77 2.45 5.64
CA ASP A 19 0.15 1.31 5.63
C ASP A 19 1.40 1.59 4.77
N LEU A 20 1.25 2.19 3.58
CA LEU A 20 2.41 2.59 2.75
C LEU A 20 3.28 3.65 3.41
N MET A 21 2.69 4.59 4.17
CA MET A 21 3.48 5.58 4.91
C MET A 21 4.30 4.93 6.02
N GLU A 22 3.70 3.97 6.76
CA GLU A 22 4.39 3.20 7.79
C GLU A 22 5.55 2.40 7.19
N GLN A 23 5.28 1.62 6.13
CA GLN A 23 6.30 0.83 5.42
C GLN A 23 7.44 1.70 4.87
N ARG A 24 7.15 2.92 4.41
CA ARG A 24 8.17 3.87 3.95
C ARG A 24 9.07 4.35 5.09
N ASN A 25 8.53 4.56 6.29
CA ASN A 25 9.32 4.95 7.46
C ASN A 25 10.16 3.78 7.98
N ASP A 26 9.61 2.57 7.95
CA ASP A 26 10.35 1.35 8.27
C ASP A 26 11.49 1.12 7.28
N LEU A 27 11.26 1.39 5.99
CA LEU A 27 12.28 1.29 4.96
C LEU A 27 13.40 2.32 5.16
N GLU A 28 13.06 3.55 5.53
CA GLU A 28 14.05 4.58 5.87
C GLU A 28 14.90 4.15 7.08
N THR A 29 14.27 3.56 8.10
CA THR A 29 14.96 3.03 9.29
C THR A 29 15.88 1.86 8.92
N ALA A 30 15.38 0.87 8.19
CA ALA A 30 16.16 -0.30 7.75
C ALA A 30 17.32 0.10 6.82
N TRP A 31 17.11 1.12 5.99
CA TRP A 31 18.15 1.69 5.15
C TRP A 31 19.27 2.35 5.97
N ASP A 32 18.92 3.14 6.99
CA ASP A 32 19.87 3.76 7.90
C ASP A 32 20.66 2.72 8.71
N GLU A 33 20.03 1.60 9.06
CA GLU A 33 20.65 0.46 9.75
C GLU A 33 21.43 -0.48 8.82
N MET A 34 21.37 -0.26 7.50
CA MET A 34 21.93 -1.14 6.45
C MET A 34 21.42 -2.59 6.55
N ASP A 35 20.22 -2.79 7.07
CA ASP A 35 19.59 -4.11 7.19
C ASP A 35 18.93 -4.52 5.87
N ARG A 36 19.74 -5.21 5.06
CA ARG A 36 19.33 -5.65 3.73
C ARG A 36 18.16 -6.65 3.74
N GLU A 37 18.09 -7.52 4.73
CA GLU A 37 17.01 -8.54 4.81
C GLU A 37 15.67 -7.85 5.08
N SER A 38 15.65 -6.92 6.03
CA SER A 38 14.48 -6.09 6.32
C SER A 38 14.08 -5.21 5.13
N ILE A 39 15.05 -4.66 4.37
CA ILE A 39 14.76 -3.89 3.15
C ILE A 39 14.02 -4.73 2.10
N GLU A 40 14.50 -5.95 1.82
CA GLU A 40 13.88 -6.83 0.82
C GLU A 40 12.44 -7.21 1.23
N ASP A 41 12.23 -7.56 2.50
CA ASP A 41 10.89 -7.83 3.05
C ASP A 41 9.95 -6.63 3.00
N LEU A 42 10.46 -5.42 3.28
CA LEU A 42 9.67 -4.18 3.23
C LEU A 42 9.27 -3.82 1.81
N LEU A 43 10.17 -3.98 0.83
CA LEU A 43 9.87 -3.75 -0.58
C LEU A 43 8.77 -4.71 -1.09
N ASP A 44 8.84 -5.98 -0.71
CA ASP A 44 7.80 -6.97 -1.04
C ASP A 44 6.44 -6.61 -0.44
N ARG A 45 6.41 -6.08 0.79
CA ARG A 45 5.16 -5.59 1.41
C ARG A 45 4.61 -4.37 0.69
N MET A 46 5.46 -3.40 0.35
CA MET A 46 5.07 -2.21 -0.41
C MET A 46 4.49 -2.58 -1.78
N GLU A 47 5.08 -3.55 -2.48
CA GLU A 47 4.54 -4.03 -3.75
C GLU A 47 3.11 -4.58 -3.58
N ARG A 48 2.87 -5.37 -2.53
CA ARG A 48 1.54 -5.93 -2.24
C ARG A 48 0.52 -4.84 -1.91
N THR A 49 0.87 -3.86 -1.09
CA THR A 49 -0.05 -2.76 -0.73
C THR A 49 -0.38 -1.91 -1.98
N ILE A 50 0.60 -1.62 -2.84
CA ILE A 50 0.38 -0.93 -4.12
C ILE A 50 -0.51 -1.76 -5.06
N HIS A 51 -0.32 -3.08 -5.10
CA HIS A 51 -1.17 -3.96 -5.89
C HIS A 51 -2.63 -3.92 -5.42
N GLN A 52 -2.87 -3.99 -4.11
CA GLN A 52 -4.21 -3.86 -3.54
C GLN A 52 -4.88 -2.52 -3.86
N MET A 53 -4.12 -1.42 -3.83
CA MET A 53 -4.63 -0.11 -4.24
C MET A 53 -5.05 -0.09 -5.71
N ARG A 54 -4.25 -0.69 -6.60
CA ARG A 54 -4.60 -0.80 -8.03
C ARG A 54 -5.88 -1.60 -8.21
N THR A 55 -6.02 -2.75 -7.56
CA THR A 55 -7.25 -3.55 -7.60
C THR A 55 -8.46 -2.74 -7.13
N ALA A 56 -8.36 -2.03 -6.00
CA ALA A 56 -9.46 -1.21 -5.50
C ALA A 56 -9.87 -0.09 -6.49
N ILE A 57 -8.89 0.51 -7.17
CA ILE A 57 -9.13 1.54 -8.20
C ILE A 57 -9.80 0.93 -9.44
N ASP A 58 -9.36 -0.24 -9.88
CA ASP A 58 -9.91 -0.89 -11.07
C ASP A 58 -11.34 -1.42 -10.81
N GLU A 59 -11.62 -1.96 -9.62
CA GLU A 59 -12.97 -2.30 -9.16
C GLU A 59 -13.95 -1.11 -9.16
N ALA A 60 -13.44 0.12 -9.04
CA ALA A 60 -14.26 1.33 -9.03
C ALA A 60 -14.46 1.94 -10.42
N LYS A 61 -13.74 1.46 -11.45
CA LYS A 61 -13.92 1.87 -12.85
C LYS A 61 -14.95 1.02 -13.60
N ASP A 62 -15.14 -0.23 -13.16
CA ASP A 62 -16.14 -1.19 -13.69
C ASP A 62 -17.54 -0.98 -13.10
#